data_AF-H2ZVN1-F1
#
_entry.id   AF-H2ZVN1-F1
#
_cell.length_a   1.000
_cell.length_b   1.000
_cell.length_c   1.000
_cell.angle_alpha   90.00
_cell.angle_beta   90.00
_cell.angle_gamma   90.00
#
_symmetry.space_group_name_H-M   'P 1'
#
loop_
_entity.id
_entity.type
_entity.pdbx_description
1 polymer ?
#
loop_
_entity_poly.entity_id
_entity_poly.type
_entity_poly.pdbx_seq_one_letter_code
_entity_poly.pdbx_strand_id
1 'polypeptide(L)'
;GLLLFLFIIIYKPPSPTRASTAKMAVGDPLPNATLGLATSAEIASLMNLTQEMATDVASIRTNIADMRGSLESLGQRVSGAESKMGRLGVVTDDHEARLIRVEGELAHQTRYAGELWDRVQDLENRSRRNNIRVIGVPEGVEGNGVSGPTMLLSILQDCLLLGESDPIEVEQAHRTLGPRPAPDQRPRPIIARLLRFQDRERILRLAREAGELYWRGGKIMIFPDMSRELAAQRKCF
;
A
#
# COMPACT_ATOMS: atom_id res chain seq x y z
N GLY A 1 14.69 -9.38 32.07
CA GLY A 1 13.35 -9.25 32.69
C GLY A 1 12.49 -10.40 32.21
N LEU A 2 11.82 -11.05 33.15
CA LEU A 2 10.87 -12.17 33.03
C LEU A 2 10.22 -12.40 31.66
N LEU A 3 10.28 -13.64 31.14
CA LEU A 3 9.12 -14.47 30.75
C LEU A 3 9.59 -15.65 29.88
N LEU A 4 10.19 -16.66 30.52
CA LEU A 4 10.23 -18.03 29.98
C LEU A 4 9.99 -18.98 31.16
N PHE A 5 8.74 -19.00 31.62
CA PHE A 5 8.22 -19.99 32.54
C PHE A 5 7.31 -20.93 31.77
N LEU A 6 7.38 -22.21 32.13
CA LEU A 6 6.43 -23.28 31.83
C LEU A 6 6.56 -24.01 30.48
N PHE A 7 7.42 -25.03 30.41
CA PHE A 7 7.00 -26.46 30.35
C PHE A 7 8.22 -27.36 30.02
N ILE A 8 9.03 -27.66 31.04
CA ILE A 8 9.91 -28.85 31.02
C ILE A 8 9.63 -29.58 32.34
N ILE A 9 8.65 -30.48 32.33
CA ILE A 9 8.49 -31.50 33.37
C ILE A 9 8.86 -32.85 32.72
N ILE A 10 10.15 -33.16 32.84
CA ILE A 10 10.73 -34.43 33.31
C ILE A 10 9.93 -35.69 32.95
N TYR A 11 10.37 -36.39 31.90
CA TYR A 11 10.18 -37.84 31.80
C TYR A 11 11.41 -38.53 32.41
N LYS A 12 11.29 -38.96 33.67
CA LYS A 12 12.28 -39.79 34.37
C LYS A 12 11.76 -41.22 34.38
N PRO A 13 12.41 -42.20 33.71
CA PRO A 13 11.96 -43.58 33.78
C PRO A 13 12.26 -44.16 35.18
N PRO A 14 11.40 -45.04 35.74
CA PRO A 14 11.69 -45.71 36.99
C PRO A 14 12.77 -46.78 36.80
N SER A 15 13.72 -46.80 37.74
CA SER A 15 14.79 -47.79 37.91
C SER A 15 14.27 -49.13 38.44
N PRO A 16 15.00 -50.25 38.24
CA PRO A 16 14.54 -51.58 38.63
C PRO A 16 14.55 -51.71 40.16
N THR A 17 13.40 -52.04 40.74
CA THR A 17 13.31 -52.25 42.18
C THR A 17 13.88 -53.62 42.56
N ARG A 18 14.91 -53.54 43.41
CA ARG A 18 15.62 -54.60 44.15
C ARG A 18 14.71 -55.74 44.64
N ALA A 19 15.14 -56.98 44.37
CA ALA A 19 14.69 -58.16 45.08
C ALA A 19 15.05 -58.02 46.58
N SER A 20 14.04 -58.11 47.45
CA SER A 20 14.21 -58.17 48.90
C SER A 20 13.90 -59.59 49.36
N THR A 21 14.93 -60.28 49.85
CA THR A 21 14.86 -61.58 50.51
C THR A 21 14.23 -61.42 51.89
N ALA A 22 13.04 -61.98 52.10
CA ALA A 22 12.42 -62.10 53.42
C ALA A 22 12.53 -63.54 53.92
N LYS A 23 13.08 -63.67 55.13
CA LYS A 23 13.43 -64.89 55.86
C LYS A 23 12.19 -65.74 56.18
N MET A 24 12.37 -67.06 56.14
CA MET A 24 11.44 -68.04 56.71
C MET A 24 11.37 -67.86 58.23
N ALA A 25 10.17 -67.56 58.74
CA ALA A 25 9.83 -67.71 60.14
C ALA A 25 8.71 -68.77 60.25
N VAL A 26 8.94 -69.71 61.15
CA VAL A 26 8.11 -70.87 61.45
C VAL A 26 6.88 -70.44 62.25
N GLY A 27 5.71 -70.84 61.77
CA GLY A 27 4.57 -71.33 62.54
C GLY A 27 3.94 -70.44 63.62
N ASP A 28 2.77 -69.89 63.31
CA ASP A 28 1.64 -69.81 64.24
C ASP A 28 0.40 -70.44 63.54
N PRO A 29 -0.45 -71.22 64.25
CA PRO A 29 -1.60 -71.87 63.64
C PRO A 29 -2.70 -70.84 63.34
N LEU A 30 -3.25 -70.95 62.12
CA LEU A 30 -4.47 -70.27 61.70
C LEU A 30 -5.57 -70.40 62.77
N PRO A 31 -6.25 -69.30 63.18
CA PRO A 31 -7.47 -69.45 63.93
C PRO A 31 -8.49 -70.15 63.04
N ASN A 32 -9.01 -71.25 63.56
CA ASN A 32 -10.03 -72.10 62.95
C ASN A 32 -11.23 -71.24 62.50
N ALA A 33 -11.30 -70.94 61.21
CA ALA A 33 -12.46 -70.28 60.61
C ALA A 33 -13.60 -71.30 60.59
N THR A 34 -14.52 -71.18 61.56
CA THR A 34 -15.83 -71.81 61.51
C THR A 34 -16.47 -71.49 60.16
N LEU A 35 -16.54 -72.49 59.27
CA LEU A 35 -17.37 -72.45 58.06
C LEU A 35 -18.84 -72.41 58.50
N GLY A 36 -19.33 -71.22 58.81
CA GLY A 36 -20.76 -70.97 58.82
C GLY A 36 -21.30 -71.23 57.42
N LEU A 37 -22.24 -72.15 57.28
CA LEU A 37 -23.00 -72.34 56.04
C LEU A 37 -23.64 -71.00 55.68
N ALA A 38 -23.10 -70.33 54.67
CA ALA A 38 -23.69 -69.11 54.12
C ALA A 38 -25.15 -69.41 53.78
N THR A 39 -26.07 -68.53 54.20
CA THR A 39 -27.48 -68.76 53.93
C THR A 39 -27.71 -68.63 52.42
N SER A 40 -28.61 -69.44 51.85
CA SER A 40 -28.90 -69.43 50.41
C SER A 40 -29.24 -68.03 49.86
N ALA A 41 -29.74 -67.13 50.70
CA ALA A 41 -30.04 -65.74 50.35
C ALA A 41 -28.77 -64.88 50.14
N GLU A 42 -27.73 -65.05 50.96
CA GLU A 42 -26.46 -64.32 50.83
C GLU A 42 -25.69 -64.76 49.57
N ILE A 43 -25.72 -66.06 49.26
CA ILE A 43 -25.14 -66.62 48.02
C ILE A 43 -25.89 -66.07 46.80
N ALA A 44 -27.22 -66.04 46.82
CA ALA A 44 -28.02 -65.47 45.73
C ALA A 44 -27.75 -63.96 45.53
N SER A 45 -27.57 -63.20 46.62
CA SER A 45 -27.22 -61.78 46.55
C SER A 45 -25.83 -61.54 45.96
N LEU A 46 -24.83 -62.35 46.35
CA LEU A 46 -23.48 -62.29 45.76
C LEU A 46 -23.50 -62.67 44.29
N MET A 47 -24.26 -63.70 43.91
CA MET A 47 -24.41 -64.09 42.50
C MET A 47 -25.02 -62.95 41.67
N ASN A 48 -26.07 -62.29 42.16
CA ASN A 48 -26.66 -61.12 41.48
C ASN A 48 -25.65 -59.99 41.32
N LEU A 49 -24.89 -59.65 42.37
CA LEU A 49 -23.85 -58.62 42.29
C LEU A 49 -22.74 -58.99 41.29
N THR A 50 -22.30 -60.26 41.26
CA THR A 50 -21.30 -60.71 40.30
C THR A 50 -21.81 -60.67 38.85
N GLN A 51 -23.10 -60.92 38.65
CA GLN A 51 -23.73 -60.82 37.33
C GLN A 51 -23.83 -59.35 36.88
N GLU A 52 -24.20 -58.44 37.79
CA GLU A 52 -24.24 -56.99 37.55
C GLU A 52 -22.84 -56.43 37.23
N MET A 53 -21.83 -56.83 38.01
CA MET A 53 -20.43 -56.50 37.73
C MET A 53 -19.97 -57.04 36.36
N ALA A 54 -20.39 -58.26 35.99
CA ALA A 54 -20.06 -58.81 34.69
C ALA A 54 -20.69 -58.01 33.54
N THR A 55 -21.92 -57.51 33.71
CA THR A 55 -22.58 -56.63 32.74
C THR A 55 -21.89 -55.27 32.64
N ASP A 56 -21.47 -54.68 33.75
CA ASP A 56 -20.74 -53.42 33.76
C ASP A 56 -19.38 -53.55 33.09
N VAL A 57 -18.64 -54.64 33.37
CA VAL A 57 -17.35 -54.92 32.72
C VAL A 57 -17.53 -55.10 31.21
N ALA A 58 -18.61 -55.75 30.75
CA ALA A 58 -18.92 -55.88 29.34
C ALA A 58 -19.19 -54.49 28.69
N SER A 59 -19.98 -53.64 29.36
CA SER A 59 -20.27 -52.26 28.93
C SER A 59 -19.01 -51.38 28.89
N ILE A 60 -18.13 -51.49 29.89
CA ILE A 60 -16.85 -50.77 29.90
C ILE A 60 -15.98 -51.22 28.72
N ARG A 61 -15.95 -52.51 28.40
CA ARG A 61 -15.18 -53.02 27.25
C ARG A 61 -15.69 -52.49 25.93
N THR A 62 -17.00 -52.38 25.73
CA THR A 62 -17.59 -51.79 24.51
C THR A 62 -17.24 -50.30 24.41
N ASN A 63 -17.42 -49.53 25.49
CA ASN A 63 -17.07 -48.11 25.52
C ASN A 63 -15.57 -47.88 25.23
N ILE A 64 -14.68 -48.72 25.75
CA ILE A 64 -13.24 -48.65 25.46
C ILE A 64 -12.95 -48.93 23.98
N ALA A 65 -13.65 -49.89 23.36
CA ALA A 65 -13.50 -50.15 21.93
C ALA A 65 -13.96 -48.94 21.08
N ASP A 66 -15.10 -48.34 21.44
CA ASP A 66 -15.63 -47.16 20.75
C ASP A 66 -14.73 -45.93 20.91
N MET A 67 -14.18 -45.72 22.12
CA MET A 67 -13.20 -44.66 22.38
C MET A 67 -11.93 -44.86 21.56
N ARG A 68 -11.43 -46.10 21.42
CA ARG A 68 -10.26 -46.40 20.58
C ARG A 68 -10.53 -46.07 19.11
N GLY A 69 -11.71 -46.44 18.59
CA GLY A 69 -12.10 -46.10 17.22
C GLY A 69 -12.19 -44.59 17.00
N SER A 70 -12.76 -43.87 17.96
CA SER A 70 -12.85 -42.41 17.94
C SER A 70 -11.47 -41.75 17.99
N LEU A 71 -10.56 -42.27 18.81
CA LEU A 71 -9.20 -41.77 18.94
C LEU A 71 -8.38 -41.98 17.65
N GLU A 72 -8.55 -43.11 16.98
CA GLU A 72 -7.94 -43.39 15.68
C GLU A 72 -8.44 -42.42 14.60
N SER A 73 -9.76 -42.21 14.53
CA SER A 73 -10.37 -41.22 13.63
C SER A 73 -9.85 -39.80 13.90
N LEU A 74 -9.71 -39.44 15.17
CA LEU A 74 -9.14 -38.16 15.58
C LEU A 74 -7.66 -38.06 15.15
N GLY A 75 -6.88 -39.12 15.33
CA GLY A 75 -5.48 -39.18 14.91
C GLY A 75 -5.32 -38.94 13.40
N GLN A 76 -6.15 -39.57 12.58
CA GLN A 76 -6.16 -39.35 11.12
C GLN A 76 -6.52 -37.90 10.77
N ARG A 77 -7.53 -37.33 11.44
CA ARG A 77 -7.92 -35.92 11.23
C ARG A 77 -6.81 -34.95 11.64
N VAL A 78 -6.12 -35.20 12.76
CA VAL A 78 -5.00 -34.39 13.23
C VAL A 78 -3.83 -34.46 12.25
N SER A 79 -3.44 -35.66 11.82
CA SER A 79 -2.36 -35.83 10.82
C SER A 79 -2.69 -35.13 9.49
N GLY A 80 -3.96 -35.21 9.05
CA GLY A 80 -4.44 -34.48 7.89
C GLY A 80 -4.39 -32.95 8.08
N ALA A 81 -4.71 -32.46 9.29
CA ALA A 81 -4.62 -31.05 9.63
C ALA A 81 -3.17 -30.54 9.68
N GLU A 82 -2.25 -31.31 10.28
CA GLU A 82 -0.81 -31.01 10.33
C GLU A 82 -0.21 -30.92 8.93
N SER A 83 -0.56 -31.86 8.05
CA SER A 83 -0.11 -31.85 6.65
C SER A 83 -0.62 -30.62 5.89
N LYS A 84 -1.88 -30.23 6.09
CA LYS A 84 -2.44 -29.00 5.51
C LYS A 84 -1.77 -27.75 6.07
N MET A 85 -1.51 -27.73 7.39
CA MET A 85 -0.82 -26.63 8.06
C MET A 85 0.59 -26.43 7.48
N GLY A 86 1.36 -27.49 7.29
CA GLY A 86 2.68 -27.42 6.67
C GLY A 86 2.64 -26.85 5.25
N ARG A 87 1.65 -27.28 4.44
CA ARG A 87 1.45 -26.73 3.09
C ARG A 87 1.07 -25.25 3.10
N LEU A 88 0.20 -24.83 4.02
CA LEU A 88 -0.19 -23.43 4.18
C LEU A 88 1.00 -22.57 4.64
N GLY A 89 1.87 -23.09 5.50
CA GLY A 89 3.10 -22.40 5.91
C GLY A 89 3.98 -22.06 4.71
N VAL A 90 4.29 -23.04 3.87
CA VAL A 90 5.12 -22.83 2.66
C VAL A 90 4.49 -21.82 1.69
N VAL A 91 3.17 -21.89 1.48
CA VAL A 91 2.47 -20.92 0.62
C VAL A 91 2.49 -19.51 1.22
N THR A 92 2.38 -19.40 2.54
CA THR A 92 2.43 -18.11 3.24
C THR A 92 3.82 -17.49 3.12
N ASP A 93 4.87 -18.28 3.30
CA ASP A 93 6.26 -17.83 3.14
C ASP A 93 6.54 -17.37 1.70
N ASP A 94 6.05 -18.10 0.69
CA ASP A 94 6.15 -17.68 -0.73
C ASP A 94 5.39 -16.36 -0.98
N HIS A 95 4.17 -16.25 -0.43
CA HIS A 95 3.39 -15.02 -0.56
C HIS A 95 4.06 -13.83 0.14
N GLU A 96 4.66 -14.02 1.31
CA GLU A 96 5.41 -12.97 2.02
C GLU A 96 6.61 -12.52 1.19
N ALA A 97 7.40 -13.46 0.65
CA ALA A 97 8.52 -13.13 -0.23
C ALA A 97 8.08 -12.39 -1.51
N ARG A 98 6.93 -12.76 -2.07
CA ARG A 98 6.34 -12.06 -3.23
C ARG A 98 5.86 -10.66 -2.88
N LEU A 99 5.23 -10.47 -1.71
CA LEU A 99 4.77 -9.16 -1.23
C LEU A 99 5.95 -8.21 -1.05
N ILE A 100 7.01 -8.65 -0.36
CA ILE A 100 8.22 -7.83 -0.17
C ILE A 100 8.81 -7.38 -1.51
N ARG A 101 8.86 -8.28 -2.50
CA ARG A 101 9.36 -7.93 -3.84
C ARG A 101 8.47 -6.89 -4.53
N VAL A 102 7.16 -7.09 -4.53
CA VAL A 102 6.20 -6.18 -5.16
C VAL A 102 6.23 -4.81 -4.49
N GLU A 103 6.29 -4.75 -3.17
CA GLU A 103 6.42 -3.49 -2.42
C GLU A 103 7.72 -2.76 -2.78
N GLY A 104 8.83 -3.48 -2.91
CA GLY A 104 10.11 -2.94 -3.36
C GLY A 104 10.05 -2.37 -4.78
N GLU A 105 9.46 -3.12 -5.71
CA GLU A 105 9.25 -2.67 -7.10
C GLU A 105 8.36 -1.43 -7.18
N LEU A 106 7.26 -1.40 -6.40
CA LEU A 106 6.35 -0.26 -6.35
C LEU A 106 7.02 0.99 -5.78
N ALA A 107 7.83 0.84 -4.72
CA ALA A 107 8.58 1.94 -4.14
C ALA A 107 9.62 2.50 -5.13
N HIS A 108 10.32 1.62 -5.86
CA HIS A 108 11.25 2.02 -6.91
C HIS A 108 10.53 2.75 -8.05
N GLN A 109 9.41 2.20 -8.55
CA GLN A 109 8.63 2.81 -9.63
C GLN A 109 8.06 4.18 -9.23
N THR A 110 7.58 4.33 -8.00
CA THR A 110 7.06 5.60 -7.48
C THR A 110 8.15 6.67 -7.46
N ARG A 111 9.35 6.33 -7.00
CA ARG A 111 10.51 7.24 -7.01
C ARG A 111 10.91 7.61 -8.44
N TYR A 112 11.02 6.62 -9.32
CA TYR A 112 11.38 6.83 -10.70
C TYR A 112 10.36 7.71 -11.44
N ALA A 113 9.07 7.49 -11.22
CA ALA A 113 8.00 8.33 -11.76
C ALA A 113 8.10 9.77 -11.24
N GLY A 114 8.42 9.96 -9.96
CA GLY A 114 8.70 11.28 -9.38
C GLY A 114 9.88 11.99 -10.06
N GLU A 115 11.02 11.31 -10.22
CA GLU A 115 12.18 11.88 -10.92
C GLU A 115 11.88 12.23 -12.37
N LEU A 116 11.14 11.37 -13.08
CA LEU A 116 10.72 11.65 -14.45
C LEU A 116 9.79 12.86 -14.50
N TRP A 117 8.85 12.98 -13.56
CA TRP A 117 7.95 14.11 -13.47
C TRP A 117 8.73 15.42 -13.27
N ASP A 118 9.70 15.43 -12.36
CA ASP A 118 10.56 16.60 -12.12
C ASP A 118 11.37 16.96 -13.36
N ARG A 119 11.92 15.98 -14.08
CA ARG A 119 12.64 16.20 -15.34
C ARG A 119 11.72 16.77 -16.43
N VAL A 120 10.50 16.26 -16.56
CA VAL A 120 9.51 16.77 -17.52
C VAL A 120 9.17 18.23 -17.20
N GLN A 121 8.94 18.55 -15.92
CA GLN A 121 8.66 19.91 -15.48
C GLN A 121 9.84 20.86 -15.73
N ASP A 122 11.06 20.43 -15.46
CA ASP A 122 12.27 21.21 -15.74
C ASP A 122 12.45 21.46 -17.26
N LEU A 123 12.26 20.44 -18.10
CA LEU A 123 12.33 20.57 -19.56
C LEU A 123 11.25 21.49 -20.11
N GLU A 124 10.01 21.37 -19.64
CA GLU A 124 8.90 22.23 -20.04
C GLU A 124 9.18 23.70 -19.67
N ASN A 125 9.64 23.96 -18.45
CA ASN A 125 9.96 25.31 -17.99
C ASN A 125 11.19 25.89 -18.69
N ARG A 126 12.20 25.09 -19.02
CA ARG A 126 13.34 25.53 -19.85
C ARG A 126 12.89 25.91 -21.26
N SER A 127 12.01 25.11 -21.86
CA SER A 127 11.44 25.38 -23.19
C SER A 127 10.62 26.68 -23.21
N ARG A 128 9.88 26.96 -22.14
CA ARG A 128 9.03 28.17 -22.00
C ARG A 128 9.76 29.38 -21.43
N ARG A 129 11.03 29.27 -21.05
CA ARG A 129 11.76 30.34 -20.36
C ARG A 129 11.82 31.65 -21.13
N ASN A 130 11.92 31.57 -22.46
CA ASN A 130 11.94 32.74 -23.36
C ASN A 130 10.55 33.15 -23.84
N ASN A 131 9.50 32.48 -23.39
CA ASN A 131 8.15 32.76 -23.83
C ASN A 131 7.50 33.84 -22.97
N ILE A 132 6.66 34.63 -23.62
CA ILE A 132 5.74 35.59 -23.00
C ILE A 132 4.30 35.26 -23.44
N ARG A 133 3.36 35.61 -22.56
CA ARG A 133 1.92 35.45 -22.79
C ARG A 133 1.26 36.81 -22.76
N VAL A 134 0.64 37.19 -23.86
CA VAL A 134 -0.09 38.46 -24.02
C VAL A 134 -1.60 38.19 -24.00
N ILE A 135 -2.31 38.88 -23.12
CA ILE A 135 -3.76 38.72 -22.88
C ILE A 135 -4.46 40.03 -23.20
N GLY A 136 -5.66 39.97 -23.80
CA GLY A 136 -6.48 41.14 -24.10
C GLY A 136 -6.38 41.66 -25.54
N VAL A 137 -5.60 40.99 -26.40
CA VAL A 137 -5.51 41.35 -27.83
C VAL A 137 -6.78 40.92 -28.55
N PRO A 138 -7.57 41.85 -29.15
CA PRO A 138 -8.80 41.53 -29.85
C PRO A 138 -8.59 40.49 -30.95
N GLU A 139 -9.60 39.65 -31.19
CA GLU A 139 -9.50 38.60 -32.21
C GLU A 139 -9.71 39.16 -33.62
N GLY A 140 -8.95 38.69 -34.61
CA GLY A 140 -9.08 39.10 -36.01
C GLY A 140 -8.26 40.31 -36.43
N VAL A 141 -7.55 40.97 -35.49
CA VAL A 141 -6.56 42.01 -35.79
C VAL A 141 -5.35 41.49 -36.58
N GLU A 142 -5.19 40.17 -36.64
CA GLU A 142 -4.10 39.48 -37.35
C GLU A 142 -4.19 39.64 -38.86
N GLY A 143 -5.39 39.89 -39.38
CA GLY A 143 -5.64 39.98 -40.81
C GLY A 143 -5.19 38.72 -41.57
N ASN A 144 -5.37 38.71 -42.89
CA ASN A 144 -4.99 37.58 -43.74
C ASN A 144 -3.51 37.62 -44.19
N GLY A 145 -2.61 38.31 -43.48
CA GLY A 145 -1.24 38.48 -44.00
C GLY A 145 -0.18 39.09 -43.08
N VAL A 146 -0.50 39.46 -41.84
CA VAL A 146 0.54 39.91 -40.90
C VAL A 146 1.12 38.69 -40.20
N SER A 147 2.43 38.48 -40.31
CA SER A 147 3.09 37.41 -39.56
C SER A 147 2.90 37.66 -38.06
N GLY A 148 2.60 36.60 -37.29
CA GLY A 148 2.44 36.71 -35.83
C GLY A 148 3.57 37.50 -35.14
N PRO A 149 4.85 37.26 -35.49
CA PRO A 149 5.98 38.05 -34.99
C PRO A 149 5.87 39.55 -35.26
N THR A 150 5.52 39.95 -36.48
CA THR A 150 5.36 41.37 -36.87
C THR A 150 4.26 42.04 -36.05
N MET A 151 3.14 41.34 -35.85
CA MET A 151 2.07 41.84 -34.99
C MET A 151 2.56 42.07 -33.57
N LEU A 152 3.22 41.08 -32.98
CA LEU A 152 3.66 41.18 -31.60
C LEU A 152 4.64 42.35 -31.43
N LEU A 153 5.54 42.56 -32.40
CA LEU A 153 6.45 43.70 -32.40
C LEU A 153 5.70 45.03 -32.38
N SER A 154 4.66 45.18 -33.20
CA SER A 154 3.83 46.39 -33.20
C SER A 154 3.16 46.64 -31.84
N ILE A 155 2.64 45.58 -31.20
CA ILE A 155 2.02 45.68 -29.87
C ILE A 155 3.06 46.10 -28.82
N LEU A 156 4.24 45.49 -28.84
CA LEU A 156 5.30 45.79 -27.87
C LEU A 156 5.83 47.22 -28.04
N GLN A 157 6.01 47.69 -29.28
CA GLN A 157 6.46 49.06 -29.56
C GLN A 157 5.42 50.10 -29.10
N ASP A 158 4.14 49.89 -29.44
CA ASP A 158 3.06 50.79 -29.08
C ASP A 158 2.84 50.85 -27.56
N CYS A 159 2.86 49.69 -26.88
CA CYS A 159 2.53 49.61 -25.45
C CYS A 159 3.69 49.93 -24.52
N LEU A 160 4.92 49.56 -24.88
CA LEU A 160 6.09 49.67 -24.00
C LEU A 160 7.02 50.81 -24.38
N LEU A 161 6.62 51.64 -25.36
CA LEU A 161 7.38 52.80 -25.86
C LEU A 161 8.84 52.45 -26.19
N LEU A 162 9.04 51.25 -26.75
CA LEU A 162 10.37 50.77 -27.16
C LEU A 162 10.85 51.60 -28.35
N GLY A 163 12.02 52.22 -28.21
CA GLY A 163 12.61 53.02 -29.29
C GLY A 163 13.07 52.16 -30.47
N GLU A 164 13.21 52.76 -31.65
CA GLU A 164 13.68 52.10 -32.88
C GLU A 164 15.10 51.48 -32.74
N SER A 165 15.88 51.94 -31.74
CA SER A 165 17.23 51.46 -31.47
C SER A 165 17.29 50.14 -30.68
N ASP A 166 16.16 49.59 -30.23
CA ASP A 166 16.08 48.36 -29.43
C ASP A 166 15.30 47.26 -30.18
N PRO A 167 15.89 46.64 -31.23
CA PRO A 167 15.20 45.62 -31.99
C PRO A 167 15.01 44.36 -31.15
N ILE A 168 13.78 44.10 -30.76
CA ILE A 168 13.39 42.84 -30.12
C ILE A 168 13.23 41.77 -31.20
N GLU A 169 13.84 40.61 -31.00
CA GLU A 169 13.77 39.51 -31.96
C GLU A 169 12.72 38.49 -31.51
N VAL A 170 11.64 38.37 -32.29
CA VAL A 170 10.54 37.42 -32.05
C VAL A 170 10.68 36.23 -32.99
N GLU A 171 10.89 35.04 -32.44
CA GLU A 171 11.04 33.80 -33.21
C GLU A 171 9.67 33.30 -33.71
N GLN A 172 8.68 33.28 -32.81
CA GLN A 172 7.34 32.80 -33.12
C GLN A 172 6.31 33.52 -32.26
N ALA A 173 5.15 33.84 -32.83
CA ALA A 173 4.00 34.27 -32.05
C ALA A 173 2.73 33.69 -32.65
N HIS A 174 1.90 33.09 -31.80
CA HIS A 174 0.67 32.43 -32.20
C HIS A 174 -0.39 32.52 -31.09
N ARG A 175 -1.67 32.41 -31.46
CA ARG A 175 -2.73 32.26 -30.47
C ARG A 175 -2.75 30.86 -29.90
N THR A 176 -3.14 30.78 -28.63
CA THR A 176 -3.47 29.50 -27.99
C THR A 176 -4.48 28.69 -28.81
N LEU A 177 -4.25 27.38 -28.86
CA LEU A 177 -5.14 26.44 -29.54
C LEU A 177 -6.52 26.45 -28.87
N GLY A 178 -7.57 26.49 -29.69
CA GLY A 178 -8.95 26.52 -29.22
C GLY A 178 -9.89 27.14 -30.26
N PRO A 179 -11.22 26.88 -30.16
CA PRO A 179 -12.19 27.52 -31.01
C PRO A 179 -12.17 29.03 -30.83
N ARG A 180 -12.51 29.76 -31.89
CA ARG A 180 -12.62 31.21 -31.85
C ARG A 180 -13.74 31.60 -30.85
N PRO A 181 -13.45 32.32 -29.75
CA PRO A 181 -14.47 32.82 -28.85
C PRO A 181 -15.40 33.81 -29.57
N ALA A 182 -16.62 33.91 -29.07
CA ALA A 182 -17.58 34.92 -29.50
C ALA A 182 -17.09 36.34 -29.09
N PRO A 183 -17.56 37.43 -29.76
CA PRO A 183 -17.06 38.79 -29.52
C PRO A 183 -17.23 39.30 -28.08
N ASP A 184 -18.16 38.73 -27.33
CA ASP A 184 -18.47 39.01 -25.91
C ASP A 184 -17.58 38.23 -24.93
N GLN A 185 -16.87 37.21 -25.41
CA GLN A 185 -15.99 36.38 -24.60
C GLN A 185 -14.55 36.88 -24.61
N ARG A 186 -13.76 36.42 -23.63
CA ARG A 186 -12.35 36.82 -23.49
C ARG A 186 -11.54 36.35 -24.71
N PRO A 187 -10.79 37.25 -25.38
CA PRO A 187 -9.94 36.87 -26.51
C PRO A 187 -8.88 35.83 -26.13
N ARG A 188 -8.53 34.94 -27.06
CA ARG A 188 -7.49 33.95 -26.83
C ARG A 188 -6.13 34.61 -26.62
N PRO A 189 -5.37 34.21 -25.58
CA PRO A 189 -4.02 34.68 -25.36
C PRO A 189 -3.10 34.36 -26.53
N ILE A 190 -2.16 35.26 -26.79
CA ILE A 190 -1.03 35.07 -27.70
C ILE A 190 0.15 34.55 -26.88
N ILE A 191 0.74 33.45 -27.31
CA ILE A 191 2.01 32.94 -26.81
C ILE A 191 3.07 33.31 -27.83
N ALA A 192 4.12 33.96 -27.35
CA ALA A 192 5.24 34.34 -28.18
C ALA A 192 6.56 33.89 -27.59
N ARG A 193 7.42 33.36 -28.45
CA ARG A 193 8.79 32.94 -28.16
C ARG A 193 9.75 33.99 -28.67
N LEU A 194 10.54 34.54 -27.74
CA LEU A 194 11.57 35.52 -28.02
C LEU A 194 12.90 34.82 -28.26
N LEU A 195 13.74 35.38 -29.13
CA LEU A 195 15.04 34.78 -29.43
C LEU A 195 15.98 34.87 -28.22
N ARG A 196 15.95 36.00 -27.51
CA ARG A 196 16.84 36.30 -26.39
C ARG A 196 16.08 36.34 -25.07
N PHE A 197 16.66 35.71 -24.04
CA PHE A 197 16.12 35.76 -22.68
C PHE A 197 16.12 37.17 -22.09
N GLN A 198 17.11 37.99 -22.45
CA GLN A 198 17.24 39.37 -21.97
C GLN A 198 16.08 40.24 -22.43
N ASP A 199 15.66 40.11 -23.70
CA ASP A 199 14.53 40.84 -24.26
C ASP A 199 13.23 40.47 -23.54
N ARG A 200 13.06 39.18 -23.24
CA ARG A 200 11.94 38.67 -22.45
C ARG A 200 11.89 39.30 -21.06
N GLU A 201 13.01 39.35 -20.35
CA GLU A 201 13.06 39.98 -19.01
C GLU A 201 12.81 41.49 -19.07
N ARG A 202 13.36 42.16 -20.10
CA ARG A 202 13.15 43.59 -20.32
C ARG A 202 11.68 43.90 -20.57
N ILE A 203 11.02 43.18 -21.48
CA ILE A 203 9.58 43.32 -21.76
C ILE A 203 8.76 43.14 -20.47
N LEU A 204 9.02 42.08 -19.72
CA LEU A 204 8.27 41.80 -18.49
C LEU A 204 8.51 42.85 -17.39
N ARG A 205 9.69 43.45 -17.35
CA ARG A 205 10.00 44.54 -16.43
C ARG A 205 9.23 45.80 -16.81
N LEU A 206 9.33 46.23 -18.06
CA LEU A 206 8.61 47.41 -18.57
C LEU A 206 7.10 47.26 -18.42
N ALA A 207 6.56 46.07 -18.69
CA ALA A 207 5.14 45.79 -18.51
C ALA A 207 4.69 45.94 -17.03
N ARG A 208 5.54 45.55 -16.07
CA ARG A 208 5.26 45.74 -14.63
C ARG A 208 5.37 47.20 -14.21
N GLU A 209 6.36 47.92 -14.73
CA GLU A 209 6.59 49.34 -14.43
C GLU A 209 5.48 50.22 -14.99
N ALA A 210 4.98 49.92 -16.20
CA ALA A 210 3.84 50.61 -16.80
C ALA A 210 2.51 50.32 -16.08
N GLY A 211 2.36 49.14 -15.48
CA GLY A 211 1.17 48.72 -14.75
C GLY A 211 -0.02 48.38 -15.66
N GLU A 212 -0.64 49.40 -16.26
CA GLU A 212 -1.73 49.23 -17.22
C GLU A 212 -1.27 49.52 -18.65
N LEU A 213 -1.35 48.51 -19.52
CA LEU A 213 -1.03 48.64 -20.93
C LEU A 213 -2.31 48.77 -21.75
N TYR A 214 -2.31 49.68 -22.71
CA TYR A 214 -3.41 49.87 -23.65
C TYR A 214 -2.90 49.75 -25.07
N TRP A 215 -3.68 49.09 -25.92
CA TRP A 215 -3.40 48.97 -27.34
C TRP A 215 -4.70 49.07 -28.13
N ARG A 216 -4.75 49.98 -29.10
CA ARG A 216 -5.96 50.26 -29.91
C ARG A 216 -7.23 50.42 -29.06
N GLY A 217 -7.11 51.05 -27.90
CA GLY A 217 -8.21 51.28 -26.95
C GLY A 217 -8.59 50.07 -26.06
N GLY A 218 -7.95 48.90 -26.23
CA GLY A 218 -8.16 47.72 -25.38
C GLY A 218 -7.07 47.58 -24.31
N LYS A 219 -7.44 47.15 -23.11
CA LYS A 219 -6.50 46.84 -22.04
C LYS A 219 -5.78 45.51 -22.32
N ILE A 220 -4.45 45.55 -22.28
CA ILE A 220 -3.57 44.40 -22.49
C ILE A 220 -2.80 44.09 -21.20
N MET A 221 -2.48 42.81 -21.00
CA MET A 221 -1.57 42.36 -19.95
C MET A 221 -0.53 41.40 -20.52
N ILE A 222 0.72 41.54 -20.05
CA ILE A 222 1.84 40.69 -20.46
C ILE A 222 2.35 39.93 -19.23
N PHE A 223 2.44 38.60 -19.36
CA PHE A 223 2.87 37.71 -18.29
C PHE A 223 3.97 36.75 -18.78
N PRO A 224 4.80 36.22 -17.86
CA PRO A 224 5.66 35.09 -18.19
C PRO A 224 4.81 33.85 -18.53
N ASP A 225 5.21 33.11 -19.57
CA ASP A 225 4.63 31.80 -19.85
C ASP A 225 5.29 30.75 -18.94
N MET A 226 4.50 30.12 -18.07
CA MET A 226 4.97 29.14 -17.08
C MET A 226 4.17 27.84 -17.19
N SER A 227 4.75 26.71 -16.78
CA SER A 227 3.97 25.48 -16.63
C SER A 227 2.88 25.68 -15.57
N ARG A 228 1.81 24.88 -15.67
CA ARG A 228 0.67 24.97 -14.75
C ARG A 228 1.11 24.73 -13.31
N GLU A 229 2.01 23.78 -13.12
CA GLU A 229 2.59 23.38 -11.84
C GLU A 229 3.41 24.52 -11.25
N LEU A 230 4.31 25.14 -12.04
CA LEU A 230 5.12 26.28 -11.57
C LEU A 230 4.23 27.48 -11.24
N ALA A 231 3.20 27.74 -12.05
CA ALA A 231 2.23 28.79 -11.78
C ALA A 231 1.42 28.50 -10.50
N ALA A 232 1.08 27.24 -10.22
CA ALA A 232 0.40 26.85 -8.99
C ALA A 232 1.30 27.00 -7.77
N GLN A 233 2.56 26.55 -7.84
CA GLN A 233 3.54 26.71 -6.76
C GLN A 233 3.71 28.19 -6.39
N ARG A 234 3.85 29.08 -7.37
CA ARG A 234 3.99 30.52 -7.13
C ARG A 234 2.75 31.21 -6.56
N LYS A 235 1.57 30.60 -6.65
CA LYS A 235 0.36 31.12 -5.97
C LYS A 235 0.32 30.78 -4.49
N CYS A 236 1.08 29.76 -4.07
CA CYS A 236 1.15 29.32 -2.68
C CYS A 236 2.20 30.09 -1.86
N PHE A 237 3.04 30.90 -2.50
CA PHE A 237 4.03 31.79 -1.87
C PHE A 237 3.51 33.23 -1.91
#